data_AF-C7Q4G8-F1
#
_entry.id   AF-C7Q4G8-F1
#
_cell.length_a   1.000
_cell.length_b   1.000
_cell.length_c   1.000
_cell.angle_alpha   90.00
_cell.angle_beta   90.00
_cell.angle_gamma   90.00
#
_symmetry.space_group_name_H-M   'P 1'
#
loop_
_entity.id
_entity.type
_entity.pdbx_description
1 polymer ?
#
loop_
_entity_poly.entity_id
_entity_poly.type
_entity_poly.pdbx_seq_one_letter_code
_entity_poly.pdbx_strand_id
1 'polypeptide(L)'
;MPEVQRFRKKAPEIEAIRFDGTNHNEINAFTNGQFEAAEPPAWLGDPRFVATVYNQRYRIQIPVRVGMWIARDTDGFYPIRAEKIADEYEVVGEQGAGGTA
;
A
#
# COMPACT_ATOMS: atom_id res chain seq x y z
N MET A 1 1.89 21.32 36.29
CA MET A 1 1.51 20.11 35.51
C MET A 1 1.55 20.51 34.05
N PRO A 2 2.13 19.73 33.13
CA PRO A 2 2.10 20.06 31.71
C PRO A 2 0.64 20.10 31.23
N GLU A 3 0.32 21.07 30.37
CA GLU A 3 -1.00 21.21 29.78
C GLU A 3 -1.21 20.13 28.71
N VAL A 4 -2.31 19.38 28.79
CA VAL A 4 -2.63 18.34 27.81
C VAL A 4 -3.45 18.95 26.68
N GLN A 5 -2.90 18.96 25.47
CA GLN A 5 -3.63 19.34 24.25
C GLN A 5 -4.07 18.13 23.45
N ARG A 6 -5.26 18.22 22.84
CA ARG A 6 -5.86 17.17 22.01
C ARG A 6 -5.83 17.60 20.55
N PHE A 7 -5.33 16.71 19.69
CA PHE A 7 -5.31 16.89 18.25
C PHE A 7 -6.07 15.75 17.56
N ARG A 8 -6.59 16.00 16.36
CA ARG A 8 -7.14 14.96 15.47
C ARG A 8 -6.28 14.83 14.22
N LYS A 9 -6.07 13.61 13.73
CA LYS A 9 -5.36 13.36 12.48
C LYS A 9 -6.21 13.87 11.30
N LYS A 10 -5.59 14.55 10.33
CA LYS A 10 -6.25 14.84 9.04
C LYS A 10 -6.40 13.52 8.27
N ALA A 11 -7.51 13.33 7.56
CA ALA A 11 -7.68 12.18 6.69
C ALA A 11 -6.61 12.24 5.58
N PRO A 12 -5.72 11.24 5.47
CA PRO A 12 -4.73 11.20 4.40
C PRO A 12 -5.39 10.71 3.11
N GLU A 13 -5.18 11.43 2.01
CA GLU A 13 -5.41 10.90 0.68
C GLU A 13 -4.21 10.02 0.30
N ILE A 14 -4.48 8.84 -0.26
CA ILE A 14 -3.46 7.89 -0.68
C ILE A 14 -3.75 7.45 -2.11
N GLU A 15 -2.69 7.13 -2.84
CA GLU A 15 -2.81 6.36 -4.08
C GLU A 15 -2.52 4.91 -3.77
N ALA A 16 -3.24 3.98 -4.40
CA ALA A 16 -3.01 2.56 -4.17
C ALA A 16 -3.16 1.75 -5.45
N ILE A 17 -2.31 0.73 -5.59
CA ILE A 17 -2.40 -0.27 -6.66
C ILE A 17 -2.61 -1.66 -6.04
N ARG A 18 -3.56 -2.42 -6.55
CA ARG A 18 -3.81 -3.79 -6.08
C ARG A 18 -2.78 -4.75 -6.67
N PHE A 19 -2.21 -5.61 -5.84
CA PHE A 19 -1.38 -6.72 -6.31
C PHE A 19 -2.23 -7.95 -6.61
N ASP A 20 -2.19 -8.42 -7.86
CA ASP A 20 -2.94 -9.59 -8.32
C ASP A 20 -2.08 -10.85 -8.50
N GLY A 21 -0.77 -10.75 -8.25
CA GLY A 21 0.17 -11.85 -8.42
C GLY A 21 0.80 -11.93 -9.81
N THR A 22 0.40 -11.07 -10.74
CA THR A 22 0.90 -11.03 -12.12
C THR A 22 1.40 -9.65 -12.52
N ASN A 23 0.85 -8.59 -11.95
CA ASN A 23 1.13 -7.18 -12.28
C ASN A 23 2.41 -6.60 -11.63
N HIS A 24 3.51 -7.37 -11.66
CA HIS A 24 4.78 -6.98 -11.02
C HIS A 24 5.39 -5.73 -11.65
N ASN A 25 5.24 -5.55 -12.96
CA ASN A 25 5.83 -4.43 -13.69
C ASN A 25 5.10 -3.11 -13.36
N GLU A 26 3.77 -3.16 -13.28
CA GLU A 26 2.93 -2.04 -12.92
C GLU A 26 3.20 -1.57 -11.48
N ILE A 27 3.34 -2.52 -10.55
CA ILE A 27 3.71 -2.20 -9.17
C ILE A 27 5.14 -1.66 -9.08
N ASN A 28 6.08 -2.20 -9.85
CA ASN A 28 7.44 -1.66 -9.87
C ASN A 28 7.48 -0.23 -10.41
N ALA A 29 6.72 0.07 -11.46
CA ALA A 29 6.56 1.43 -11.95
C ALA A 29 5.94 2.35 -10.89
N PHE A 30 4.86 1.89 -10.22
CA PHE A 30 4.20 2.64 -9.15
C PHE A 30 5.14 2.93 -7.96
N THR A 31 5.97 1.95 -7.60
CA THR A 31 6.87 2.02 -6.43
C THR A 31 8.25 2.59 -6.74
N ASN A 32 8.53 3.01 -7.98
CA ASN A 32 9.87 3.42 -8.43
C ASN A 32 10.95 2.34 -8.14
N GLY A 33 10.63 1.07 -8.41
CA GLY A 33 11.53 -0.06 -8.23
C GLY A 33 11.73 -0.50 -6.78
N GLN A 34 10.85 -0.10 -5.86
CA GLN A 34 10.91 -0.49 -4.45
C GLN A 34 10.13 -1.78 -4.15
N PHE A 35 9.70 -2.50 -5.19
CA PHE A 35 8.94 -3.74 -5.08
C PHE A 35 9.75 -4.92 -5.60
N GLU A 36 9.91 -5.93 -4.75
CA GLU A 36 10.71 -7.11 -5.06
C GLU A 36 9.82 -8.34 -5.05
N ALA A 37 9.72 -9.01 -6.20
CA ALA A 37 9.13 -10.34 -6.31
C ALA A 37 10.14 -11.34 -5.76
N ALA A 38 10.07 -11.62 -4.47
CA ALA A 38 11.00 -12.50 -3.77
C ALA A 38 10.24 -13.44 -2.84
N GLU A 39 10.80 -14.64 -2.64
CA GLU A 39 10.33 -15.52 -1.58
C GLU A 39 10.41 -14.77 -0.24
N PRO A 40 9.37 -14.88 0.60
CA PRO A 40 9.36 -14.22 1.88
C PRO A 40 10.48 -14.81 2.75
N PRO A 41 11.04 -14.03 3.68
CA PRO A 41 12.05 -14.56 4.59
C PRO A 41 11.52 -15.80 5.32
N ALA A 42 12.35 -16.84 5.44
CA ALA A 42 11.94 -18.12 6.03
C ALA A 42 11.36 -18.00 7.45
N TRP A 43 11.76 -16.98 8.21
CA TRP A 43 11.24 -16.69 9.55
C TRP A 43 9.78 -16.21 9.56
N LEU A 44 9.24 -15.74 8.43
CA LEU A 44 7.86 -15.30 8.32
C LEU A 44 6.87 -16.49 8.37
N GLY A 45 7.30 -17.68 7.93
CA GLY A 45 6.55 -18.93 8.05
C GLY A 45 5.23 -19.01 7.28
N ASP A 46 4.88 -17.99 6.49
CA ASP A 46 3.63 -17.94 5.72
C ASP A 46 3.94 -17.88 4.21
N PRO A 47 3.71 -18.97 3.46
CA PRO A 47 4.03 -19.07 2.04
C PRO A 47 3.12 -18.23 1.14
N ARG A 48 2.08 -17.58 1.69
CA ARG A 48 1.19 -16.71 0.90
C ARG A 48 1.84 -15.37 0.56
N PHE A 49 2.83 -14.95 1.32
CA PHE A 49 3.64 -13.80 0.96
C PHE A 49 4.58 -14.20 -0.16
N VAL A 50 4.64 -13.41 -1.23
CA VAL A 50 5.38 -13.75 -2.46
C VAL A 50 6.17 -12.57 -3.01
N ALA A 51 6.16 -11.45 -2.29
CA ALA A 51 6.88 -10.25 -2.63
C ALA A 51 7.15 -9.40 -1.38
N THR A 52 7.96 -8.36 -1.52
CA THR A 52 8.17 -7.33 -0.51
C THR A 52 8.09 -5.94 -1.14
N VAL A 53 7.68 -4.96 -0.34
CA VAL A 53 7.79 -3.54 -0.70
C VAL A 53 8.62 -2.81 0.35
N TYR A 54 9.55 -1.97 -0.10
CA TYR A 54 10.37 -1.18 0.81
C TYR A 54 9.56 -0.01 1.35
N ASN A 55 9.42 0.04 2.68
CA ASN A 55 8.82 1.15 3.38
C ASN A 55 9.90 2.16 3.79
N GLN A 56 9.90 3.35 3.17
CA GLN A 56 10.92 4.36 3.43
C GLN A 56 10.89 4.89 4.87
N ARG A 57 9.69 5.06 5.44
CA ARG A 57 9.50 5.58 6.80
C ARG A 57 10.23 4.74 7.86
N TYR A 58 10.10 3.43 7.78
CA TYR A 58 10.68 2.49 8.74
C TYR A 58 11.98 1.85 8.25
N ARG A 59 12.36 2.07 6.98
CA ARG A 59 13.54 1.49 6.33
C ARG A 59 13.58 -0.03 6.37
N ILE A 60 12.44 -0.66 6.14
CA ILE A 60 12.27 -2.12 6.17
C ILE A 60 11.56 -2.61 4.91
N GLN A 61 11.83 -3.87 4.54
CA GLN A 61 11.03 -4.60 3.56
C GLN A 61 9.79 -5.18 4.24
N ILE A 62 8.60 -4.91 3.69
CA ILE A 62 7.34 -5.42 4.24
C ILE A 62 6.80 -6.50 3.31
N PRO A 63 6.47 -7.71 3.81
CA PRO A 63 5.89 -8.78 3.01
C PRO A 63 4.55 -8.41 2.38
N VAL A 64 4.37 -8.82 1.12
CA VAL A 64 3.18 -8.61 0.30
C VAL A 64 2.65 -9.97 -0.18
N ARG A 65 1.33 -10.14 -0.13
CA ARG A 65 0.62 -11.29 -0.71
C ARG A 65 -0.42 -10.82 -1.72
N VAL A 66 -0.81 -11.73 -2.61
CA VAL A 66 -1.87 -11.49 -3.59
C VAL A 66 -3.14 -10.98 -2.91
N GLY A 67 -3.77 -9.98 -3.52
CA GLY A 67 -4.98 -9.32 -3.04
C GLY A 67 -4.72 -8.12 -2.14
N MET A 68 -3.50 -7.91 -1.65
CA MET A 68 -3.14 -6.67 -0.93
C MET A 68 -3.06 -5.48 -1.89
N TRP A 69 -3.26 -4.29 -1.33
CA TRP A 69 -3.00 -3.02 -1.98
C TRP A 69 -1.63 -2.51 -1.58
N ILE A 70 -0.87 -1.93 -2.51
CA ILE A 70 0.34 -1.16 -2.22
C ILE A 70 -0.06 0.30 -2.25
N ALA A 71 -0.08 0.94 -1.09
CA ALA A 71 -0.42 2.35 -0.94
C ALA A 71 0.84 3.22 -1.00
N ARG A 72 0.66 4.45 -1.45
CA ARG A 72 1.63 5.55 -1.43
C ARG A 72 1.03 6.73 -0.66
N ASP A 73 1.75 7.20 0.35
CA ASP A 73 1.51 8.50 0.98
C ASP A 73 2.76 9.38 0.93
N THR A 74 2.77 10.50 1.67
CA THR A 74 3.92 11.41 1.73
C THR A 74 5.17 10.80 2.38
N ASP A 75 5.01 9.74 3.17
CA ASP A 75 6.07 9.10 3.94
C ASP A 75 6.63 7.85 3.23
N GLY A 76 5.94 7.33 2.20
CA GLY A 76 6.44 6.24 1.38
C GLY A 76 5.40 5.20 0.96
N PHE A 77 5.89 3.98 0.71
CA PHE A 77 5.07 2.83 0.32
C PHE A 77 4.78 1.86 1.46
N TYR A 78 3.59 1.28 1.47
CA TYR A 78 3.23 0.23 2.43
C TYR A 78 2.08 -0.64 1.93
N PRO A 79 2.04 -1.93 2.30
CA PRO A 79 0.93 -2.79 1.95
C PRO A 79 -0.26 -2.60 2.90
N ILE A 80 -1.47 -2.65 2.34
CA ILE A 80 -2.74 -2.64 3.07
C ILE A 80 -3.54 -3.88 2.65
N ARG A 81 -4.19 -4.53 3.61
CA ARG A 81 -5.09 -5.66 3.31
C ARG A 81 -6.35 -5.16 2.59
N ALA A 82 -6.93 -5.96 1.71
CA ALA A 82 -8.15 -5.59 0.99
C ALA A 82 -9.29 -5.20 1.94
N GLU A 83 -9.48 -6.00 3.00
CA GLU A 83 -10.48 -5.73 4.04
C GLU A 83 -10.25 -4.35 4.69
N LYS A 84 -8.98 -3.99 4.93
CA LYS A 84 -8.61 -2.72 5.57
C LYS A 84 -8.82 -1.51 4.67
N ILE A 85 -8.58 -1.63 3.36
CA ILE A 85 -8.91 -0.58 2.40
C ILE A 85 -10.42 -0.29 2.43
N ALA A 86 -11.26 -1.33 2.41
CA ALA A 86 -12.71 -1.17 2.40
C ALA A 86 -13.26 -0.56 3.70
N ASP A 87 -12.63 -0.86 4.84
CA ASP A 87 -13.05 -0.37 6.15
C ASP A 87 -12.59 1.08 6.43
N GLU A 88 -11.41 1.46 5.96
CA GLU A 88 -10.72 2.69 6.41
C GLU A 88 -10.65 3.79 5.35
N TYR A 89 -10.96 3.50 4.08
CA TYR A 89 -10.82 4.44 2.97
C TYR A 89 -12.06 4.49 2.09
N GLU A 90 -12.33 5.68 1.55
CA GLU A 90 -13.31 5.91 0.48
C GLU A 90 -12.59 6.20 -0.83
N VAL A 91 -13.19 5.80 -1.96
CA VAL A 91 -12.64 6.12 -3.28
C VAL A 91 -12.88 7.60 -3.55
N VAL A 92 -11.81 8.35 -3.72
CA VAL A 92 -11.87 9.77 -4.08
C VAL A 92 -11.61 9.89 -5.58
N GLY A 93 -12.62 10.34 -6.32
CA GLY A 93 -12.53 10.56 -7.76
C GLY A 93 -12.41 9.25 -8.56
N GLU A 94 -13.54 8.61 -8.84
CA GLU A 94 -13.62 7.93 -10.13
C GLU A 94 -13.41 9.01 -11.19
N GLN A 95 -12.33 8.94 -11.97
CA GLN A 95 -12.40 9.53 -13.30
C GLN A 95 -13.50 8.75 -14.01
N GLY A 96 -14.73 9.24 -13.89
CA GLY A 96 -15.80 8.85 -14.77
C GLY A 96 -15.25 9.00 -16.17
N ALA A 97 -15.23 7.90 -16.92
CA ALA A 97 -15.28 7.94 -18.37
C ALA A 97 -16.63 8.57 -18.75
N GLY A 98 -16.77 9.86 -18.48
CA GLY A 98 -17.93 10.67 -18.78
C GLY A 98 -17.72 11.30 -20.14
N GLY A 99 -18.41 10.74 -21.14
CA GLY A 99 -19.00 11.50 -22.23
C GLY A 99 -18.04 12.05 -23.27
N THR A 100 -18.04 11.43 -24.43
CA THR A 100 -18.20 12.20 -25.68
C THR A 100 -19.35 11.60 -26.46
N ALA A 101 -20.20 12.50 -26.94
CA ALA A 101 -21.43 12.30 -27.68
C ALA A 101 -21.19 11.72 -29.08
#